data_AF-A0A2V6NK59-F1
#
_entry.id   AF-A0A2V6NK59-F1
#
_cell.length_a   1.000
_cell.length_b   1.000
_cell.length_c   1.000
_cell.angle_alpha   90.00
_cell.angle_beta   90.00
_cell.angle_gamma   90.00
#
_symmetry.space_group_name_H-M   'P 1'
#
loop_
_entity.id
_entity.type
_entity.pdbx_description
1 polymer ?
#
loop_
_entity_poly.entity_id
_entity_poly.type
_entity_poly.pdbx_seq_one_letter_code
_entity_poly.pdbx_strand_id
1 'polypeptide(L)'
;MPAIGEKPVSSRAISRAESLRTRFRDVRDFSKLLTRDLEAEDCVVQSMPDVSPTKWHLAHTTWFFETFVLKKFVTGYAPAIPEYAFL
;
A
#
# COMPACT_ATOMS: atom_id res chain seq x y z
N MET A 1 26.50 -5.21 48.46
CA MET A 1 26.46 -5.95 47.19
C MET A 1 25.45 -5.28 46.28
N PRO A 2 25.71 -5.14 44.96
CA PRO A 2 25.17 -4.05 44.14
C PRO A 2 23.71 -4.25 43.73
N ALA A 3 23.08 -3.10 43.44
CA ALA A 3 21.73 -2.94 42.93
C ALA A 3 21.60 -3.48 41.50
N ILE A 4 20.60 -4.34 41.26
CA ILE A 4 20.13 -4.66 39.91
C ILE A 4 19.05 -3.64 39.58
N GLY A 5 19.48 -2.47 39.09
CA GLY A 5 18.58 -1.51 38.48
C GLY A 5 18.11 -2.05 37.14
N GLU A 6 16.95 -2.68 37.11
CA GLU A 6 16.19 -2.83 35.87
C GLU A 6 15.89 -1.42 35.35
N LYS A 7 16.63 -1.01 34.32
CA LYS A 7 16.29 0.21 33.58
C LYS A 7 14.89 0.00 33.01
N PRO A 8 13.94 0.91 33.25
CA PRO A 8 12.64 0.82 32.59
C PRO A 8 12.88 0.85 31.09
N VAL A 9 12.35 -0.15 30.38
CA VAL A 9 12.33 -0.18 28.92
C VAL A 9 11.55 1.05 28.48
N SER A 10 12.28 2.08 28.03
CA SER A 10 11.69 3.33 27.56
C SER A 10 10.81 3.01 26.36
N SER A 11 9.49 3.16 26.53
CA SER A 11 8.54 3.09 25.42
C SER A 11 8.80 4.29 24.51
N ARG A 12 9.49 4.04 23.40
CA ARG A 12 9.73 5.08 22.41
C ARG A 12 8.39 5.41 21.75
N ALA A 13 7.95 6.66 21.85
CA ALA A 13 6.75 7.12 21.17
C ALA A 13 6.88 6.88 19.66
N ILE A 14 5.85 6.27 19.06
CA ILE A 14 5.82 5.97 17.62
C ILE A 14 5.85 7.29 16.84
N SER A 15 6.79 7.40 15.90
CA SER A 15 6.84 8.59 15.04
C SER A 15 5.61 8.67 14.12
N ARG A 16 5.21 9.88 13.71
CA ARG A 16 4.13 10.06 12.73
C ARG A 16 4.38 9.26 11.44
N ALA A 17 5.62 9.24 10.96
CA ALA A 17 6.00 8.50 9.77
C ALA A 17 5.78 6.99 9.94
N GLU A 18 6.11 6.45 11.11
CA GLU A 18 5.90 5.04 11.42
C GLU A 18 4.42 4.68 11.56
N SER A 19 3.62 5.54 12.20
CA SER A 19 2.16 5.38 12.27
C SER A 19 1.52 5.37 10.88
N LEU A 20 1.89 6.33 10.01
CA LEU A 20 1.40 6.38 8.62
C LEU A 20 1.82 5.14 7.82
N ARG A 21 3.06 4.69 7.99
CA ARG A 21 3.57 3.49 7.32
C ARG A 21 2.79 2.24 7.73
N THR A 22 2.50 2.08 9.02
CA THR A 22 1.66 0.97 9.51
C THR A 22 0.26 1.04 8.91
N ARG A 23 -0.41 2.20 9.02
CA ARG A 23 -1.74 2.38 8.45
C ARG A 23 -1.80 2.14 6.93
N PHE A 24 -0.77 2.58 6.19
CA PHE A 24 -0.67 2.32 4.76
C PHE A 24 -0.63 0.82 4.46
N ARG A 25 0.17 0.05 5.20
CA ARG A 25 0.23 -1.41 5.05
C ARG A 25 -1.11 -2.06 5.39
N ASP A 26 -1.71 -1.72 6.53
CA ASP A 26 -2.97 -2.32 6.98
C ASP A 26 -4.07 -2.15 5.92
N VAL A 27 -4.18 -0.95 5.32
CA VAL A 27 -5.14 -0.67 4.25
C VAL A 27 -4.82 -1.45 2.97
N ARG A 28 -3.55 -1.55 2.58
CA ARG A 28 -3.13 -2.32 1.39
C ARG A 28 -3.33 -3.82 1.56
N ASP A 29 -3.06 -4.34 2.75
CA ASP A 29 -3.25 -5.75 3.06
C ASP A 29 -4.74 -6.10 3.12
N PHE A 30 -5.60 -5.18 3.57
CA PHE A 30 -7.04 -5.35 3.47
C PHE A 30 -7.51 -5.47 2.01
N SER A 31 -6.99 -4.66 1.09
CA SER A 31 -7.32 -4.83 -0.35
C SER A 31 -6.89 -6.20 -0.88
N LYS A 32 -5.73 -6.71 -0.48
CA LYS A 32 -5.27 -8.07 -0.84
C LYS A 32 -6.15 -9.16 -0.23
N LEU A 33 -6.62 -8.96 0.99
CA LEU A 33 -7.50 -9.90 1.68
C LEU A 33 -8.82 -10.06 0.92
N LEU A 34 -9.40 -8.97 0.41
CA LEU A 34 -10.64 -8.99 -0.39
C LEU A 34 -10.50 -9.82 -1.67
N THR A 35 -9.30 -9.90 -2.23
CA THR A 35 -9.04 -10.62 -3.49
C THR A 35 -8.34 -11.97 -3.28
N ARG A 36 -8.21 -12.43 -2.01
CA ARG A 36 -7.41 -13.61 -1.67
C ARG A 36 -7.90 -14.88 -2.35
N ASP A 37 -9.22 -15.03 -2.46
CA ASP A 37 -9.86 -16.26 -2.92
C ASP A 37 -10.31 -16.18 -4.40
N LEU A 38 -9.87 -15.15 -5.12
CA LEU A 38 -10.16 -14.96 -6.55
C LEU A 38 -9.07 -15.57 -7.42
N GLU A 39 -9.47 -16.24 -8.49
CA GLU A 39 -8.54 -16.69 -9.53
C GLU A 39 -8.16 -15.53 -10.47
N ALA A 40 -7.16 -15.76 -11.33
CA ALA A 40 -6.70 -14.74 -12.27
C ALA A 40 -7.80 -14.36 -13.27
N GLU A 41 -8.59 -15.35 -13.66
CA GLU A 41 -9.74 -15.30 -14.57
C GLU A 41 -10.87 -14.45 -13.97
N ASP A 42 -11.13 -14.56 -12.66
CA ASP A 42 -12.14 -13.73 -11.99
C ASP A 42 -11.75 -12.26 -11.99
N CYS A 43 -10.44 -11.97 -11.97
CA CYS A 43 -9.92 -10.62 -11.84
C CYS A 43 -9.97 -9.80 -13.13
N VAL A 44 -10.31 -10.40 -14.28
CA VAL A 44 -10.35 -9.73 -15.59
C VAL A 44 -11.75 -9.36 -16.07
N VAL A 45 -12.81 -9.89 -15.44
CA VAL A 45 -14.19 -9.75 -15.93
C VAL A 45 -14.76 -8.36 -15.65
N GLN A 46 -15.49 -7.82 -16.62
CA GLN A 46 -16.36 -6.66 -16.49
C GLN A 46 -17.79 -7.08 -16.84
N SER A 47 -18.63 -7.28 -15.83
CA SER A 47 -19.99 -7.82 -16.00
C SER A 47 -20.99 -6.79 -16.54
N MET A 48 -20.79 -5.51 -16.21
CA MET A 48 -21.61 -4.38 -16.65
C MET A 48 -20.74 -3.12 -16.76
N PRO A 49 -21.17 -2.08 -17.50
CA PRO A 49 -20.37 -0.87 -17.72
C PRO A 49 -19.87 -0.19 -16.44
N ASP A 50 -20.67 -0.22 -15.37
CA ASP A 50 -20.33 0.44 -14.09
C ASP A 50 -19.34 -0.37 -13.23
N VAL A 51 -19.06 -1.63 -13.57
CA VAL A 51 -18.11 -2.48 -12.83
C VAL A 51 -16.76 -2.43 -13.51
N SER A 52 -15.71 -2.14 -12.76
CA SER A 52 -14.34 -2.33 -13.25
C SER A 52 -13.80 -3.70 -12.84
N PRO A 53 -12.94 -4.35 -13.64
CA PRO A 53 -12.30 -5.60 -13.26
C PRO A 53 -11.51 -5.47 -11.94
N THR A 54 -11.48 -6.52 -11.12
CA THR A 54 -10.75 -6.50 -9.84
C THR A 54 -9.29 -6.12 -10.01
N LYS A 55 -8.60 -6.62 -11.05
CA LYS A 55 -7.21 -6.24 -11.34
C LYS A 55 -7.06 -4.76 -11.64
N TRP A 56 -8.08 -4.12 -12.23
CA TRP A 56 -8.08 -2.70 -12.53
C TRP A 56 -8.09 -1.90 -11.22
N HIS A 57 -8.91 -2.28 -10.24
CA HIS A 57 -8.92 -1.62 -8.93
C HIS A 57 -7.59 -1.77 -8.17
N LEU A 58 -6.98 -2.96 -8.21
CA LEU A 58 -5.67 -3.21 -7.59
C LEU A 58 -4.56 -2.34 -8.22
N ALA A 59 -4.58 -2.21 -9.55
CA ALA A 59 -3.66 -1.36 -10.28
C ALA A 59 -3.94 0.14 -10.03
N HIS A 60 -5.19 0.56 -10.11
CA HIS A 60 -5.60 1.97 -9.99
C HIS A 60 -5.22 2.56 -8.63
N THR A 61 -5.44 1.82 -7.55
CA THR A 61 -5.02 2.26 -6.20
C THR A 61 -3.50 2.37 -6.06
N THR A 62 -2.74 1.53 -6.75
CA THR A 62 -1.26 1.61 -6.79
C THR A 62 -0.80 2.82 -7.59
N TRP A 63 -1.38 3.01 -8.78
CA TRP A 63 -1.11 4.14 -9.66
C TRP A 63 -1.35 5.49 -8.96
N PHE A 64 -2.37 5.59 -8.10
CA PHE A 64 -2.64 6.82 -7.34
C PHE A 64 -1.43 7.25 -6.51
N PHE A 65 -0.84 6.33 -5.74
CA PHE A 65 0.35 6.65 -4.94
C PHE A 65 1.59 6.89 -5.81
N GLU A 66 1.74 6.13 -6.90
CA GLU A 66 2.82 6.36 -7.85
C GLU A 66 2.77 7.79 -8.42
N THR A 67 1.60 8.22 -8.88
CA THR A 67 1.43 9.50 -9.57
C THR A 67 1.42 10.70 -8.63
N PHE A 68 0.68 10.63 -7.53
CA PHE A 68 0.50 11.80 -6.66
C PHE A 68 1.51 11.89 -5.52
N VAL A 69 2.19 10.79 -5.18
CA VAL A 69 3.18 10.77 -4.11
C VAL A 69 4.58 10.53 -4.66
N LEU A 70 4.84 9.40 -5.32
CA LEU A 70 6.21 9.03 -5.71
C LEU A 70 6.78 9.98 -6.76
N LYS A 71 6.10 10.20 -7.88
CA LYS A 71 6.55 11.12 -8.93
C LYS A 71 6.78 12.54 -8.43
N LYS A 72 6.04 12.99 -7.41
CA LYS A 72 6.09 14.35 -6.88
C LYS A 72 7.17 14.55 -5.82
N PHE A 73 7.39 13.57 -4.95
CA PHE A 73 8.21 13.73 -3.75
C PHE A 73 9.48 12.89 -3.71
N VAL A 74 9.65 11.94 -4.64
CA VAL A 74 10.87 11.14 -4.77
C VAL A 74 11.68 11.62 -5.97
N THR A 75 12.79 12.30 -5.71
CA THR A 75 13.70 12.80 -6.75
C THR A 75 14.23 11.65 -7.59
N GLY A 76 14.12 11.77 -8.93
CA GLY A 76 14.60 10.76 -9.87
C GLY A 76 13.72 9.51 -9.95
N TYR A 77 12.49 9.55 -9.43
CA TYR A 77 11.56 8.44 -9.56
C TYR A 77 11.23 8.15 -11.03
N ALA A 78 11.38 6.88 -11.43
CA ALA A 78 10.98 6.37 -12.73
C ALA A 78 9.97 5.23 -12.52
N PRO A 79 8.82 5.24 -13.22
CA PRO A 79 7.85 4.13 -13.15
C PRO A 79 8.48 2.86 -13.73
N ALA A 80 8.12 1.70 -13.18
CA ALA A 80 8.66 0.42 -13.63
C ALA A 80 8.26 0.09 -15.07
N ILE A 81 7.05 0.47 -15.46
CA ILE A 81 6.49 0.29 -16.81
C ILE A 81 5.82 1.62 -17.17
N PRO A 82 6.53 2.54 -17.84
CA PRO A 82 6.02 3.87 -18.18
C PRO A 82 4.71 3.84 -18.97
N GLU A 83 4.51 2.80 -19.79
CA GLU A 83 3.34 2.57 -20.63
C GLU A 83 2.08 2.21 -19.84
N TYR A 84 2.16 2.04 -18.53
CA TYR A 84 0.98 1.80 -17.68
C TYR A 84 0.44 3.08 -17.03
N ALA A 85 1.05 4.24 -17.33
CA ALA A 85 0.58 5.54 -16.85
C ALA A 85 -0.58 6.11 -17.69
N PHE A 86 -1.54 5.28 -18.09
CA PHE A 86 -2.75 5.70 -18.79
C PHE A 86 -3.97 5.44 -17.91
N LEU A 87 -4.77 6.48 -17.69
CA LEU A 87 -6.09 6.45 -17.07
C LEU A 87 -7.01 7.42 -17.80
#